data_AF-A0A2N6L489-F1
#
_entry.id   AF-A0A2N6L489-F1
#
_cell.length_a   1.000
_cell.length_b   1.000
_cell.length_c   1.000
_cell.angle_alpha   90.00
_cell.angle_beta   90.00
_cell.angle_gamma   90.00
#
_symmetry.space_group_name_H-M   'P 1'
#
loop_
_entity.id
_entity.type
_entity.pdbx_description
1 polymer ?
#
loop_
_entity_poly.entity_id
_entity_poly.type
_entity_poly.pdbx_seq_one_letter_code
_entity_poly.pdbx_strand_id
1 'polypeptide(L)'
;PNRELRWLGHFIIPGLFDGEHIFLIQSLTINRTHFIQREIFRGILVPLFTRQLETNTRQGFAEMNRALKMRSEQSESTEKV
;
A
#
# COMPACT_ATOMS: atom_id res chain seq x y z
N PRO A 1 17.20 -0.03 -3.50
CA PRO A 1 16.87 0.81 -2.31
C PRO A 1 15.93 1.97 -2.69
N ASN A 2 14.97 2.33 -1.83
CA ASN A 2 14.02 3.47 -2.00
C ASN A 2 13.09 3.44 -3.23
N ARG A 3 12.97 2.29 -3.92
CA ARG A 3 12.06 2.08 -5.07
C ARG A 3 10.97 1.07 -4.77
N GLU A 4 11.25 0.16 -3.85
CA GLU A 4 10.34 -0.89 -3.43
C GLU A 4 10.54 -1.13 -1.94
N LEU A 5 9.42 -1.24 -1.23
CA LEU A 5 9.35 -1.73 0.14
C LEU A 5 8.36 -2.89 0.15
N ARG A 6 8.83 -4.06 0.57
CA ARG A 6 8.05 -5.29 0.58
C ARG A 6 8.25 -6.02 1.89
N TRP A 7 7.16 -6.49 2.48
CA TRP A 7 7.19 -7.31 3.69
C TRP A 7 6.00 -8.26 3.75
N LEU A 8 6.16 -9.36 4.48
CA LEU A 8 5.10 -10.33 4.71
C LEU A 8 4.46 -10.05 6.07
N GLY A 9 3.15 -9.77 6.06
CA GLY A 9 2.32 -9.68 7.26
C GLY A 9 1.64 -11.02 7.56
N HIS A 10 1.66 -11.43 8.83
CA HIS A 10 0.93 -12.59 9.32
C HIS A 10 -0.19 -12.12 10.25
N PHE A 11 -1.44 -12.50 9.98
CA PHE A 11 -2.58 -12.00 10.78
C PHE A 11 -2.75 -12.73 12.12
N ILE A 12 -2.62 -14.06 12.15
CA ILE A 12 -2.77 -14.85 13.40
C ILE A 12 -1.84 -16.08 13.39
N ILE A 13 -1.95 -16.93 12.36
CA ILE A 13 -1.12 -18.13 12.18
C ILE A 13 -0.46 -18.03 10.80
N PRO A 14 0.87 -18.13 10.70
CA PRO A 14 1.55 -18.15 9.41
C PRO A 14 0.96 -19.22 8.48
N GLY A 15 0.62 -18.84 7.25
CA GLY A 15 0.04 -19.72 6.23
C GLY A 15 -1.49 -19.83 6.25
N LEU A 16 -2.16 -19.38 7.31
CA LEU A 16 -3.62 -19.42 7.39
C LEU A 16 -4.25 -18.22 6.67
N PHE A 17 -3.68 -17.04 6.90
CA PHE A 17 -4.02 -15.78 6.25
C PHE A 17 -2.81 -14.85 6.32
N ASP A 18 -2.04 -14.83 5.23
CA ASP A 18 -0.86 -13.99 5.08
C ASP A 18 -1.13 -12.90 4.04
N GLY A 19 -0.61 -11.70 4.28
CA GLY A 19 -0.65 -10.57 3.35
C GLY A 19 0.77 -10.13 2.99
N GLU A 20 1.21 -10.35 1.75
CA GLU A 20 2.45 -9.77 1.24
C GLU A 20 2.17 -8.33 0.79
N HIS A 21 2.67 -7.36 1.55
CA HIS A 21 2.53 -5.95 1.23
C HIS A 21 3.68 -5.48 0.36
N ILE A 22 3.35 -4.72 -0.68
CA ILE A 22 4.31 -4.22 -1.67
C ILE A 22 4.00 -2.76 -1.95
N PHE A 23 4.94 -1.88 -1.67
CA PHE A 23 4.93 -0.48 -2.06
C PHE A 23 5.97 -0.25 -3.14
N LEU A 24 5.56 0.28 -4.29
CA LEU A 24 6.44 0.66 -5.39
C LEU A 24 6.44 2.18 -5.56
N ILE A 25 7.63 2.72 -5.74
CA ILE A 25 7.90 4.16 -5.90
C ILE A 25 8.58 4.34 -7.25
N GLN A 26 7.79 4.67 -8.27
CA GLN A 26 8.27 4.85 -9.64
C GLN A 26 8.45 6.34 -9.94
N SER A 27 9.65 6.75 -10.36
CA SER A 27 9.88 8.13 -10.82
C SER A 27 9.15 8.33 -12.15
N LEU A 28 8.28 9.33 -12.23
CA LEU A 28 7.68 9.75 -13.51
C LEU A 28 8.45 10.91 -14.11
N THR A 29 8.85 11.87 -13.28
CA THR A 29 9.74 12.99 -13.63
C THR A 29 10.64 13.30 -12.43
N ILE A 30 11.43 14.39 -12.50
CA ILE A 30 12.25 14.88 -11.39
C ILE A 30 11.42 15.20 -10.13
N ASN A 31 10.22 15.77 -10.29
CA ASN A 31 9.36 16.19 -9.18
C ASN A 31 8.02 15.44 -9.14
N ARG A 32 7.93 14.27 -9.80
CA ARG A 32 6.71 13.46 -9.76
C ARG A 32 7.05 12.01 -9.60
N THR A 33 6.35 11.39 -8.66
CA THR A 33 6.44 9.97 -8.36
C THR A 33 5.07 9.32 -8.49
N HIS A 34 5.03 8.12 -9.05
CA HIS A 34 3.89 7.24 -9.01
C HIS A 34 4.08 6.24 -7.87
N PHE A 35 3.26 6.39 -6.83
CA PHE A 35 3.18 5.45 -5.73
C PHE A 35 2.15 4.36 -6.04
N ILE A 36 2.54 3.10 -5.94
CA ILE A 36 1.66 1.95 -6.14
C ILE A 36 1.68 1.11 -4.87
N GLN A 37 0.52 0.97 -4.24
CA GLN A 37 0.28 0.04 -3.15
C GLN A 37 -0.36 -1.25 -3.69
N ARG A 38 0.20 -2.39 -3.32
CA ARG A 38 -0.29 -3.72 -3.66
C ARG A 38 -0.22 -4.62 -2.44
N GLU A 39 -1.20 -5.52 -2.34
CA GLU A 39 -1.19 -6.58 -1.34
C GLU A 39 -1.58 -7.91 -1.99
N ILE A 40 -0.81 -8.97 -1.70
CA ILE A 40 -1.07 -10.33 -2.17
C ILE A 40 -1.48 -11.17 -0.96
N PHE A 41 -2.74 -11.55 -0.92
CA PHE A 41 -3.27 -12.42 0.14
C PHE A 41 -3.07 -13.90 -0.21
N ARG A 42 -2.55 -14.68 0.74
CA ARG A 42 -2.33 -16.12 0.61
C ARG A 42 -2.85 -16.85 1.85
N GLY A 43 -3.29 -18.10 1.66
CA GLY A 43 -3.75 -18.96 2.74
C GLY A 43 -5.14 -19.55 2.49
N ILE A 44 -5.46 -20.59 3.25
CA ILE A 44 -6.70 -21.36 3.07
C ILE A 44 -7.96 -20.57 3.48
N LEU A 45 -7.83 -19.54 4.32
CA LEU A 45 -8.99 -18.71 4.71
C LEU A 45 -9.27 -17.56 3.76
N VAL A 46 -8.38 -17.24 2.81
CA VAL A 46 -8.58 -16.12 1.87
C VAL A 46 -9.94 -16.15 1.16
N PRO A 47 -10.43 -17.29 0.64
CA PRO A 47 -11.72 -17.36 -0.04
C PRO A 47 -12.91 -16.91 0.83
N LEU A 48 -12.84 -17.09 2.14
CA LEU A 48 -13.89 -16.69 3.08
C LEU A 48 -13.95 -15.16 3.27
N PHE A 49 -12.82 -14.47 3.03
CA PHE A 49 -12.69 -13.03 3.20
C PHE A 49 -12.65 -12.25 1.89
N THR A 50 -12.67 -12.90 0.72
CA THR A 50 -12.55 -12.25 -0.60
C THR A 50 -13.44 -11.02 -0.75
N ARG A 51 -14.73 -11.11 -0.38
CA ARG A 51 -15.65 -9.99 -0.48
C ARG A 51 -15.22 -8.79 0.38
N GLN A 52 -14.76 -9.03 1.60
CA GLN A 52 -14.28 -7.98 2.49
C GLN A 52 -12.98 -7.35 1.98
N LEU A 53 -12.11 -8.15 1.35
CA LEU A 53 -10.88 -7.67 0.71
C LEU A 53 -11.18 -6.77 -0.49
N GLU A 54 -12.14 -7.15 -1.33
CA GLU A 54 -12.53 -6.37 -2.50
C GLU A 54 -13.25 -5.06 -2.16
N THR A 55 -14.00 -5.03 -1.04
CA THR A 55 -14.71 -3.83 -0.60
C THR A 55 -13.89 -2.99 0.37
N ASN A 56 -13.76 -3.45 1.61
CA ASN A 56 -13.29 -2.64 2.73
C ASN A 56 -11.79 -2.41 2.65
N THR A 57 -11.02 -3.46 2.36
CA THR A 57 -9.55 -3.34 2.24
C THR A 57 -9.18 -2.46 1.05
N ARG A 58 -9.82 -2.67 -0.11
CA ARG A 58 -9.60 -1.81 -1.28
C ARG A 58 -9.95 -0.34 -1.03
N GLN A 59 -11.05 -0.07 -0.31
CA GLN A 59 -11.42 1.29 0.10
C GLN A 59 -10.37 1.89 1.03
N GLY A 60 -9.93 1.14 2.04
CA GLY A 60 -8.85 1.56 2.96
C GLY A 60 -7.55 1.89 2.24
N PHE A 61 -7.15 1.09 1.23
CA PHE A 61 -5.98 1.42 0.40
C PHE A 61 -6.16 2.72 -0.39
N ALA A 62 -7.35 2.93 -0.96
CA ALA A 62 -7.63 4.16 -1.69
C ALA A 62 -7.59 5.39 -0.77
N GLU A 63 -8.09 5.27 0.46
CA GLU A 63 -8.03 6.32 1.47
C GLU A 63 -6.60 6.59 1.94
N MET A 64 -5.83 5.55 2.25
CA MET A 64 -4.43 5.66 2.62
C MET A 64 -3.60 6.32 1.53
N ASN A 65 -3.79 5.93 0.25
CA ASN A 65 -3.10 6.55 -0.88
C ASN A 65 -3.40 8.04 -1.01
N ARG A 66 -4.66 8.44 -0.80
CA ARG A 66 -5.04 9.86 -0.81
C ARG A 66 -4.39 10.61 0.36
N ALA A 67 -4.44 10.06 1.56
CA ALA A 67 -3.84 10.67 2.74
C ALA A 67 -2.32 10.81 2.61
N LEU A 68 -1.64 9.78 2.10
CA LEU A 68 -0.21 9.78 1.85
C LEU A 68 0.17 10.87 0.85
N LYS A 69 -0.54 10.95 -0.29
CA LYS A 69 -0.32 11.99 -1.30
C LYS A 69 -0.45 13.39 -0.72
N MET A 70 -1.52 13.65 0.03
CA MET A 70 -1.72 14.96 0.67
C MET A 70 -0.56 15.29 1.61
N ARG A 71 -0.16 14.35 2.47
CA ARG A 71 0.92 14.57 3.45
C ARG A 71 2.28 14.80 2.80
N SER A 72 2.63 14.00 1.79
CA SER A 72 3.92 14.10 1.11
C SER A 72 4.06 15.39 0.32
N GLU A 73 2.98 15.84 -0.32
CA GLU A 73 3.00 17.04 -1.17
C GLU A 73 2.82 18.34 -0.38
N GLN A 74 2.23 18.29 0.82
CA GLN A 74 2.19 19.45 1.72
C GLN A 74 3.58 19.89 2.19
N SER A 75 4.51 18.95 2.38
CA SER A 75 5.86 19.24 2.89
C SER A 75 6.71 20.05 1.89
N GLU A 76 6.45 19.91 0.58
CA GLU A 76 7.17 20.64 -0.48
C GLU A 76 6.81 22.14 -0.55
N SER A 77 5.69 22.54 0.07
CA SER A 77 5.24 23.95 0.08
C SER A 77 5.98 24.83 1.08
N THR A 78 6.71 24.24 2.04
CA THR A 78 7.38 24.98 3.14
C THR A 78 8.84 25.35 2.81
N GLU A 79 9.42 24.78 1.75
CA GLU A 79 10.85 24.95 1.41
C GLU A 79 11.13 26.06 0.37
N LYS A 80 10.13 26.90 0.06
CA LYS A 80 10.24 28.04 -0.87
C LYS A 80 10.26 29.42 -0.19
N VAL A 81 10.96 29.57 0.94
CA VAL A 81 11.21 30.89 1.57
C VAL A 81 12.69 31.24 1.47
#